data_AF-A0A971LAW4-F1
#
_entry.id   AF-A0A971LAW4-F1
#
_cell.length_a   1.000
_cell.length_b   1.000
_cell.length_c   1.000
_cell.angle_alpha   90.00
_cell.angle_beta   90.00
_cell.angle_gamma   90.00
#
_symmetry.space_group_name_H-M   'P 1'
#
loop_
_entity.id
_entity.type
_entity.pdbx_description
1 polymer ?
#
loop_
_entity_poly.entity_id
_entity_poly.type
_entity_poly.pdbx_seq_one_letter_code
_entity_poly.pdbx_strand_id
1 'polypeptide(L)'
;MCKGAVDLRNLETGTLIRLALYMALGLTLNILETHLIPLGLVLPLPGARIGLANLVTVVVLCTESPGFLWAVTLGRIFLASLLTGTFLALPFALSLGGGVAALLVMGGVRRLAPGLFSPVGLSILGAAAHNCGQLLLLHLLLPGTGVFAFLPWLLLLAIPAGWLNGFLAVKIIKRLPGVYDPYAGT
;
A
#
# COMPACT_ATOMS: atom_id res chain seq x y z
N MET A 1 -23.68 -22.57 -32.43
CA MET A 1 -24.22 -22.63 -31.06
C MET A 1 -23.57 -21.54 -30.23
N CYS A 2 -24.16 -20.34 -30.22
CA CYS A 2 -23.67 -19.19 -29.46
C CYS A 2 -24.04 -19.36 -27.98
N LYS A 3 -23.05 -19.53 -27.11
CA LYS A 3 -23.23 -19.52 -25.65
C LYS A 3 -22.83 -18.15 -25.13
N GLY A 4 -23.83 -17.43 -24.61
CA GLY A 4 -23.70 -16.36 -23.61
C GLY A 4 -23.00 -15.08 -24.04
N ALA A 5 -23.77 -14.06 -24.41
CA ALA A 5 -23.34 -12.69 -24.21
C ALA A 5 -23.18 -12.50 -22.69
N VAL A 6 -21.95 -12.61 -22.20
CA VAL A 6 -21.60 -12.26 -20.83
C VAL A 6 -22.00 -10.80 -20.63
N ASP A 7 -22.91 -10.53 -19.71
CA ASP A 7 -23.42 -9.18 -19.45
C ASP A 7 -22.29 -8.31 -18.86
N LEU A 8 -21.65 -7.54 -19.74
CA LEU A 8 -20.50 -6.69 -19.44
C LEU A 8 -20.83 -5.70 -18.29
N ARG A 9 -22.09 -5.28 -18.12
CA ARG A 9 -22.52 -4.38 -17.06
C ARG A 9 -22.39 -4.98 -15.66
N ASN A 10 -22.64 -6.29 -15.51
CA ASN A 10 -22.48 -6.98 -14.21
C ASN A 10 -21.01 -7.16 -13.83
N LEU A 11 -20.12 -7.31 -14.81
CA LEU A 11 -18.66 -7.39 -14.59
C LEU A 11 -18.07 -6.03 -14.17
N GLU A 12 -18.54 -4.94 -14.79
CA GLU A 12 -18.15 -3.57 -14.40
C GLU A 12 -18.60 -3.25 -12.97
N THR A 13 -19.84 -3.61 -12.63
CA THR A 13 -20.41 -3.39 -11.28
C THR A 13 -19.61 -4.16 -10.22
N GLY A 14 -19.27 -5.43 -10.47
CA GLY A 14 -18.46 -6.23 -9.54
C GLY A 14 -17.05 -5.68 -9.33
N THR A 15 -16.45 -5.11 -10.38
CA THR A 15 -15.12 -4.50 -10.31
C THR A 15 -15.14 -3.21 -9.49
N LEU A 16 -16.15 -2.36 -9.69
CA LEU A 16 -16.34 -1.15 -8.88
C LEU A 16 -16.58 -1.47 -7.41
N ILE A 17 -17.38 -2.51 -7.11
CA ILE A 17 -17.62 -2.96 -5.73
C ILE A 17 -16.31 -3.41 -5.08
N ARG A 18 -15.51 -4.25 -5.75
CA ARG A 18 -14.20 -4.66 -5.22
C ARG A 18 -13.30 -3.45 -4.98
N LEU A 19 -13.27 -2.49 -5.91
CA LEU A 19 -12.45 -1.30 -5.79
C LEU A 19 -12.83 -0.50 -4.54
N ALA A 20 -14.13 -0.25 -4.37
CA ALA A 20 -14.68 0.44 -3.22
C ALA A 20 -14.37 -0.29 -1.91
N LEU A 21 -14.50 -1.62 -1.87
CA LEU A 21 -14.19 -2.44 -0.69
C LEU A 21 -12.72 -2.34 -0.30
N TYR A 22 -11.80 -2.49 -1.25
CA TYR A 22 -10.36 -2.37 -0.96
C TYR A 22 -9.98 -0.95 -0.55
N MET A 23 -10.54 0.07 -1.21
CA MET A 23 -10.32 1.47 -0.82
C MET A 23 -10.85 1.73 0.60
N ALA A 24 -12.07 1.29 0.92
CA ALA A 24 -12.68 1.45 2.23
C ALA A 24 -11.83 0.75 3.31
N LEU A 25 -11.48 -0.52 3.11
CA LEU A 25 -10.63 -1.27 4.03
C LEU A 25 -9.28 -0.56 4.26
N GLY A 26 -8.64 -0.13 3.18
CA GLY A 26 -7.36 0.55 3.26
C GLY A 26 -7.46 1.90 3.97
N LEU A 27 -8.54 2.63 3.74
CA LEU A 27 -8.81 3.91 4.37
C LEU A 27 -9.09 3.75 5.87
N THR A 28 -9.94 2.80 6.25
CA THR A 28 -10.23 2.48 7.66
C THR A 28 -8.97 2.11 8.42
N LEU A 29 -8.11 1.25 7.84
CA LEU A 29 -6.83 0.90 8.46
C LEU A 29 -5.90 2.11 8.61
N ASN A 30 -5.86 2.99 7.60
CA ASN A 30 -5.03 4.19 7.62
C ASN A 30 -5.49 5.19 8.70
N ILE A 31 -6.81 5.39 8.81
CA ILE A 31 -7.41 6.25 9.84
C ILE A 31 -7.21 5.64 11.24
N LEU A 32 -7.46 4.33 11.39
CA LEU A 32 -7.27 3.62 12.65
C LEU A 32 -5.83 3.72 13.13
N GLU A 33 -4.86 3.49 12.25
CA GLU A 33 -3.44 3.64 12.56
C GLU A 33 -3.11 5.06 13.03
N THR A 34 -3.63 6.06 12.32
CA THR A 34 -3.40 7.48 12.63
C THR A 34 -3.94 7.85 14.02
N HIS A 35 -5.06 7.27 14.45
CA HIS A 35 -5.69 7.58 15.74
C HIS A 35 -5.21 6.69 16.90
N LEU A 36 -4.94 5.41 16.68
CA LEU A 36 -4.54 4.48 17.74
C LEU A 36 -3.03 4.48 18.01
N ILE A 37 -2.20 4.76 17.00
CA ILE A 37 -0.75 4.64 17.13
C ILE A 37 -0.10 5.95 16.66
N PRO A 38 0.00 6.96 17.52
CA PRO A 38 0.72 8.18 17.20
C PRO A 38 2.23 7.92 17.20
N LEU A 39 2.77 7.35 16.12
CA LEU A 39 4.22 7.16 15.95
C LEU A 39 5.01 8.47 16.00
N GLY A 40 4.35 9.61 15.78
CA GLY A 40 4.94 10.93 16.00
C GLY A 40 5.48 11.14 17.42
N LEU A 41 5.05 10.32 18.39
CA LEU A 41 5.54 10.34 19.77
C LEU A 41 6.85 9.55 19.96
N VAL A 42 7.14 8.58 19.07
CA VAL A 42 8.35 7.73 19.12
C VAL A 42 9.40 8.23 18.14
N LEU A 43 8.98 8.80 17.01
CA LEU A 43 9.85 9.33 15.98
C LEU A 43 9.35 10.74 15.59
N PRO A 44 10.14 11.80 15.77
CA PRO A 44 9.76 13.18 15.42
C PRO A 44 9.85 13.40 13.90
N LEU A 45 9.27 12.50 13.12
CA LEU A 45 9.22 12.54 11.68
C LEU A 45 7.78 12.85 11.25
N PRO A 46 7.53 14.02 10.62
CA PRO A 46 6.21 14.36 10.14
C PRO A 46 5.74 13.31 9.14
N GLY A 47 4.63 12.64 9.47
CA GLY A 47 4.03 11.59 8.64
C GLY A 47 4.60 10.18 8.83
N ALA A 48 5.44 9.91 9.83
CA ALA A 48 5.86 8.54 10.12
C ALA A 48 4.66 7.65 10.48
N ARG A 49 4.50 6.52 9.76
CA ARG A 49 3.44 5.53 9.95
C ARG A 49 4.07 4.13 10.00
N ILE A 50 3.51 3.21 10.76
CA ILE A 50 3.79 1.77 10.69
C ILE A 50 3.51 1.25 9.27
N GLY A 51 2.53 1.84 8.59
CA GLY A 51 2.18 1.47 7.23
C GLY A 51 1.24 0.28 7.17
N LEU A 52 0.27 0.17 8.10
CA LEU A 52 -0.80 -0.84 8.03
C LEU A 52 -1.61 -0.70 6.74
N ALA A 53 -1.69 0.52 6.19
CA ALA A 53 -2.26 0.77 4.87
C ALA A 53 -1.56 -0.06 3.76
N ASN A 54 -0.28 -0.40 3.90
CA ASN A 54 0.44 -1.21 2.92
C ASN A 54 -0.09 -2.65 2.82
N LEU A 55 -0.81 -3.16 3.83
CA LEU A 55 -1.51 -4.45 3.78
C LEU A 55 -2.40 -4.56 2.54
N VAL A 56 -3.27 -3.58 2.34
CA VAL A 56 -4.22 -3.59 1.21
C VAL A 56 -3.49 -3.50 -0.12
N THR A 57 -2.42 -2.71 -0.19
CA THR A 57 -1.59 -2.60 -1.39
C THR A 57 -0.98 -3.96 -1.77
N VAL A 58 -0.50 -4.73 -0.79
CA VAL A 58 0.04 -6.10 -1.03
C VAL A 58 -1.06 -7.09 -1.43
N VAL A 59 -2.22 -7.06 -0.76
CA VAL A 59 -3.36 -7.91 -1.11
C VAL A 59 -3.77 -7.66 -2.54
N VAL A 60 -4.06 -6.40 -2.89
CA VAL A 60 -4.49 -6.00 -4.24
C VAL A 60 -3.41 -6.30 -5.27
N LEU A 61 -2.14 -6.09 -4.94
CA LEU A 61 -1.05 -6.47 -5.82
C LEU A 61 -1.15 -7.97 -6.13
N CYS A 62 -1.28 -8.83 -5.12
CA CYS A 62 -1.33 -10.29 -5.29
C CYS A 62 -2.56 -10.76 -6.09
N THR A 63 -3.72 -10.16 -5.87
CA THR A 63 -5.01 -10.68 -6.32
C THR A 63 -5.58 -10.02 -7.58
N GLU A 64 -5.21 -8.77 -7.87
CA GLU A 64 -5.83 -7.95 -8.91
C GLU A 64 -4.82 -7.46 -9.95
N SER A 65 -5.32 -6.80 -11.00
CA SER A 65 -4.48 -6.27 -12.08
C SER A 65 -3.66 -5.03 -11.65
N PRO A 66 -2.54 -4.71 -12.35
CA PRO A 66 -1.73 -3.55 -12.02
C PRO A 66 -2.50 -2.23 -12.06
N GLY A 67 -3.42 -2.05 -13.02
CA GLY A 67 -4.23 -0.82 -13.11
C GLY A 67 -5.15 -0.64 -11.88
N PHE A 68 -5.70 -1.75 -11.38
CA PHE A 68 -6.54 -1.75 -10.20
C PHE A 68 -5.76 -1.39 -8.92
N LEU A 69 -4.53 -1.88 -8.81
CA LEU A 69 -3.60 -1.53 -7.73
C LEU A 69 -3.32 -0.02 -7.65
N TRP A 70 -3.06 0.61 -8.81
CA TRP A 70 -2.86 2.06 -8.88
C TRP A 70 -4.11 2.82 -8.44
N ALA A 71 -5.28 2.43 -8.95
CA ALA A 71 -6.54 3.07 -8.62
C ALA A 71 -6.85 3.01 -7.12
N VAL A 72 -6.71 1.84 -6.48
CA VAL A 72 -6.95 1.69 -5.03
C VAL A 72 -5.99 2.55 -4.21
N THR A 73 -4.70 2.50 -4.54
CA THR A 73 -3.67 3.17 -3.74
C THR A 73 -3.76 4.69 -3.87
N LEU A 74 -3.88 5.21 -5.09
CA LEU A 74 -4.02 6.65 -5.34
C LEU A 74 -5.36 7.17 -4.82
N GLY A 75 -6.45 6.45 -5.08
CA GLY A 75 -7.78 6.79 -4.57
C GLY A 75 -7.80 6.87 -3.05
N ARG A 76 -7.16 5.92 -2.36
CA ARG A 76 -7.02 5.96 -0.90
C ARG A 76 -6.22 7.18 -0.41
N ILE A 77 -5.09 7.50 -1.05
CA ILE A 77 -4.27 8.66 -0.65
C ILE A 77 -5.07 9.95 -0.81
N PHE A 78 -5.76 10.09 -1.94
CA PHE A 78 -6.63 11.22 -2.23
C PHE A 78 -7.76 11.34 -1.19
N LEU A 79 -8.55 10.28 -0.99
CA LEU A 79 -9.66 10.27 -0.03
C LEU A 79 -9.19 10.50 1.41
N ALA A 80 -8.10 9.85 1.83
CA ALA A 80 -7.54 10.07 3.16
C ALA A 80 -7.17 11.53 3.38
N SER A 81 -6.52 12.17 2.41
CA SER A 81 -6.12 13.58 2.52
C SER A 81 -7.29 14.55 2.52
N LEU A 82 -8.39 14.23 1.82
CA LEU A 82 -9.63 15.01 1.88
C LEU A 82 -10.28 14.91 3.25
N LEU A 83 -10.39 13.69 3.81
CA LEU A 83 -11.02 13.46 5.11
C LEU A 83 -10.23 14.07 6.27
N THR A 84 -8.90 14.11 6.17
CA THR A 84 -8.04 14.76 7.17
C THR A 84 -7.87 16.26 6.94
N GLY A 85 -8.42 16.83 5.85
CA GLY A 85 -8.26 18.24 5.50
C GLY A 85 -6.82 18.63 5.11
N THR A 86 -5.98 17.66 4.74
CA THR A 86 -4.57 17.87 4.37
C THR A 86 -4.34 17.76 2.86
N PHE A 87 -5.40 17.91 2.06
CA PHE A 87 -5.30 17.84 0.60
C PHE A 87 -4.34 18.93 0.09
N LEU A 88 -3.40 18.55 -0.78
CA LEU A 88 -2.30 19.39 -1.29
C LEU A 88 -1.32 19.95 -0.24
N ALA A 89 -1.46 19.56 1.04
CA ALA A 89 -0.49 19.91 2.08
C ALA A 89 0.71 18.95 2.08
N LEU A 90 1.73 19.25 2.89
CA LEU A 90 2.91 18.40 3.06
C LEU A 90 2.57 16.92 3.33
N PRO A 91 1.63 16.55 4.23
CA PRO A 91 1.29 15.14 4.47
C PRO A 91 0.74 14.41 3.24
N PHE A 92 0.02 15.12 2.35
CA PHE A 92 -0.46 14.56 1.10
C PHE A 92 0.70 14.25 0.16
N ALA A 93 1.62 15.20 -0.04
CA ALA A 93 2.79 15.01 -0.88
C ALA A 93 3.64 13.83 -0.37
N LEU A 94 3.92 13.79 0.94
CA LEU A 94 4.64 12.70 1.60
C LEU A 94 3.98 11.32 1.37
N SER A 95 2.67 11.23 1.58
CA SER A 95 1.90 9.99 1.37
C SER A 95 1.90 9.56 -0.10
N LEU A 96 1.85 10.51 -1.02
CA LEU A 96 1.87 10.27 -2.46
C LEU A 96 3.25 9.77 -2.91
N GLY A 97 4.34 10.40 -2.48
CA GLY A 97 5.70 9.96 -2.81
C GLY A 97 6.01 8.57 -2.28
N GLY A 98 5.70 8.31 -1.01
CA GLY A 98 5.85 6.98 -0.43
C GLY A 98 4.98 5.94 -1.15
N GLY A 99 3.71 6.28 -1.41
CA GLY A 99 2.78 5.39 -2.11
C GLY A 99 3.26 5.02 -3.51
N VAL A 100 3.66 6.02 -4.30
CA VAL A 100 4.16 5.81 -5.67
C VAL A 100 5.48 5.02 -5.65
N ALA A 101 6.42 5.34 -4.76
CA ALA A 101 7.68 4.61 -4.65
C ALA A 101 7.43 3.12 -4.31
N ALA A 102 6.54 2.83 -3.38
CA ALA A 102 6.15 1.46 -3.03
C ALA A 102 5.54 0.71 -4.22
N LEU A 103 4.63 1.34 -4.96
CA LEU A 103 3.99 0.75 -6.14
C LEU A 103 5.01 0.44 -7.25
N LEU A 104 5.93 1.36 -7.51
CA LEU A 104 6.97 1.17 -8.52
C LEU A 104 7.90 0.02 -8.15
N VAL A 105 8.35 -0.05 -6.89
CA VAL A 105 9.24 -1.13 -6.43
C VAL A 105 8.52 -2.47 -6.42
N MET A 106 7.35 -2.57 -5.77
CA MET A 106 6.60 -3.83 -5.72
C MET A 106 6.18 -4.31 -7.12
N GLY A 107 5.66 -3.40 -7.96
CA GLY A 107 5.25 -3.70 -9.32
C GLY A 107 6.42 -4.08 -10.23
N GLY A 108 7.55 -3.39 -10.09
CA GLY A 108 8.79 -3.67 -10.81
C GLY A 108 9.36 -5.03 -10.43
N VAL A 109 9.53 -5.32 -9.14
CA VAL A 109 10.05 -6.60 -8.63
C VAL A 109 9.18 -7.76 -9.10
N ARG A 110 7.85 -7.62 -9.02
CA ARG A 110 6.93 -8.68 -9.49
C ARG A 110 7.07 -8.97 -10.98
N ARG A 111 7.34 -7.94 -11.81
CA ARG A 111 7.52 -8.10 -13.26
C ARG A 111 8.90 -8.65 -13.63
N LEU A 112 9.95 -8.19 -12.95
CA LEU A 112 11.33 -8.52 -13.26
C LEU A 112 11.78 -9.87 -12.67
N ALA A 113 11.21 -10.26 -11.53
CA ALA A 113 11.55 -11.50 -10.83
C ALA A 113 10.28 -12.21 -10.33
N PRO A 114 9.40 -12.67 -11.24
CA PRO A 114 8.18 -13.37 -10.86
C PRO A 114 8.51 -14.63 -10.05
N GLY A 115 7.90 -14.78 -8.87
CA GLY A 115 8.08 -15.95 -7.99
C GLY A 115 9.31 -15.92 -7.08
N LEU A 116 10.21 -14.93 -7.21
CA LEU A 116 11.39 -14.83 -6.34
C LEU A 116 11.07 -14.40 -4.91
N PHE A 117 10.02 -13.59 -4.75
CA PHE A 117 9.61 -13.03 -3.46
C PHE A 117 8.23 -13.54 -3.04
N SER A 118 8.12 -13.94 -1.78
CA SER A 118 6.83 -14.20 -1.16
C SER A 118 6.05 -12.89 -0.94
N PRO A 119 4.72 -12.95 -0.68
CA PRO A 119 3.93 -11.78 -0.31
C PRO A 119 4.54 -11.00 0.88
N VAL A 120 5.21 -11.72 1.80
CA VAL A 120 5.95 -11.15 2.92
C VAL A 120 7.15 -10.34 2.45
N GLY A 121 7.99 -10.90 1.58
CA GLY A 121 9.14 -10.19 1.01
C GLY A 121 8.74 -8.94 0.21
N LEU A 122 7.69 -9.06 -0.62
CA LEU A 122 7.11 -7.94 -1.36
C LEU A 122 6.60 -6.83 -0.42
N SER A 123 5.97 -7.20 0.70
CA SER A 123 5.49 -6.24 1.70
C SER A 123 6.64 -5.49 2.38
N ILE A 124 7.70 -6.20 2.80
CA ILE A 124 8.89 -5.60 3.40
C ILE A 124 9.58 -4.64 2.42
N LEU A 125 9.78 -5.06 1.17
CA LEU A 125 10.39 -4.23 0.13
C LEU A 125 9.57 -2.97 -0.13
N GLY A 126 8.26 -3.09 -0.26
CA GLY A 126 7.44 -1.91 -0.48
C GLY A 126 7.28 -1.02 0.76
N ALA A 127 7.33 -1.56 1.98
CA ALA A 127 7.40 -0.74 3.19
C ALA A 127 8.70 0.08 3.25
N ALA A 128 9.83 -0.55 2.93
CA ALA A 128 11.11 0.15 2.80
C ALA A 128 11.07 1.23 1.71
N ALA A 129 10.57 0.88 0.51
CA ALA A 129 10.42 1.81 -0.60
C ALA A 129 9.48 2.99 -0.27
N HIS A 130 8.40 2.73 0.47
CA HIS A 130 7.48 3.77 0.94
C HIS A 130 8.20 4.78 1.83
N ASN A 131 8.93 4.29 2.83
CA ASN A 131 9.69 5.13 3.75
C ASN A 131 10.76 5.95 3.02
N CYS A 132 11.47 5.33 2.06
CA CYS A 132 12.43 6.02 1.22
C CYS A 132 11.78 7.14 0.39
N GLY A 133 10.66 6.85 -0.29
CA GLY A 133 9.95 7.81 -1.12
C GLY A 133 9.40 8.99 -0.31
N GLN A 134 8.89 8.72 0.89
CA GLN A 134 8.42 9.74 1.81
C GLN A 134 9.57 10.64 2.28
N LEU A 135 10.70 10.07 2.71
CA LEU A 135 11.86 10.85 3.13
C LEU A 135 12.48 11.67 1.99
N LEU A 136 12.51 11.10 0.78
CA LEU A 136 13.01 11.80 -0.40
C LEU A 136 12.17 13.04 -0.70
N LEU A 137 10.83 12.92 -0.68
CA LEU A 137 9.95 14.08 -0.84
C LEU A 137 10.04 15.06 0.32
N LEU A 138 10.18 14.57 1.56
CA LEU A 138 10.38 15.44 2.71
C LEU A 138 11.64 16.29 2.55
N HIS A 139 12.74 15.68 2.13
CA HIS A 139 13.99 16.38 1.87
C HIS A 139 13.87 17.41 0.74
N LEU A 140 13.15 17.07 -0.34
CA LEU A 140 12.97 17.96 -1.48
C LEU A 140 12.09 19.18 -1.14
N LEU A 141 11.05 18.97 -0.33
CA LEU A 141 10.11 20.02 0.06
C LEU A 141 10.61 20.86 1.26
N LEU A 142 11.42 20.26 2.14
CA LEU A 142 12.03 20.90 3.30
C LEU A 142 13.54 20.61 3.32
N PRO A 143 14.32 21.30 2.47
CA PRO A 143 15.77 21.11 2.41
C PRO A 143 16.44 21.52 3.74
N GLY A 144 17.53 20.84 4.08
CA GLY A 144 18.32 21.11 5.30
C GLY A 144 17.87 20.38 6.57
N THR A 145 16.83 19.55 6.50
CA THR A 145 16.23 18.86 7.66
C THR A 145 16.98 17.62 8.17
N GLY A 146 18.10 17.21 7.54
CA GLY A 146 18.91 16.06 7.98
C GLY A 146 18.15 14.71 8.01
N VAL A 147 17.02 14.61 7.31
CA VAL A 147 16.02 13.53 7.48
C VAL A 147 16.52 12.13 7.11
N PHE A 148 17.57 12.04 6.29
CA PHE A 148 18.19 10.75 5.96
C PHE A 148 18.86 10.05 7.15
N ALA A 149 19.17 10.78 8.23
CA ALA A 149 19.65 10.19 9.48
C ALA A 149 18.63 9.21 10.09
N PHE A 150 17.33 9.39 9.81
CA PHE A 150 16.26 8.49 10.28
C PHE A 150 16.03 7.30 9.35
N LEU A 151 16.59 7.29 8.15
CA LEU A 151 16.42 6.21 7.18
C LEU A 151 16.80 4.82 7.74
N PRO A 152 17.96 4.60 8.39
CA PRO A 152 18.30 3.29 8.95
C PRO A 152 17.25 2.82 9.97
N TRP A 153 16.73 3.73 10.80
CA TRP A 153 15.69 3.40 11.77
C TRP A 153 14.37 3.03 11.09
N LEU A 154 13.98 3.79 10.06
CA LEU A 154 12.77 3.51 9.28
C LEU A 154 12.85 2.19 8.51
N LEU A 155 14.03 1.82 8.03
CA LEU A 155 14.25 0.53 7.37
C LEU A 155 14.17 -0.62 8.36
N LEU A 156 14.73 -0.46 9.57
CA LEU A 156 14.59 -1.44 10.64
C LEU A 156 13.12 -1.64 11.04
N LEU A 157 12.33 -0.55 11.14
CA LEU A 157 10.90 -0.61 11.42
C LEU A 157 10.07 -1.17 10.26
N ALA A 158 10.52 -1.02 9.02
CA ALA A 158 9.84 -1.58 7.85
C ALA A 158 9.85 -3.12 7.83
N ILE A 159 10.83 -3.77 8.48
CA ILE A 159 10.90 -5.23 8.55
C ILE A 159 9.72 -5.84 9.33
N PRO A 160 9.49 -5.52 10.63
CA PRO A 160 8.37 -6.10 11.37
C PRO A 160 7.02 -5.64 10.81
N ALA A 161 6.91 -4.38 10.36
CA ALA A 161 5.68 -3.88 9.75
C ALA A 161 5.34 -4.59 8.43
N GLY A 162 6.33 -4.73 7.54
CA GLY A 162 6.20 -5.46 6.29
C GLY A 162 5.94 -6.94 6.52
N TRP A 163 6.58 -7.55 7.53
CA TRP A 163 6.33 -8.94 7.88
C TRP A 163 4.89 -9.16 8.32
N LEU A 164 4.39 -8.33 9.24
CA LEU A 164 3.02 -8.40 9.74
C LEU A 164 2.00 -8.21 8.60
N ASN A 165 2.20 -7.19 7.77
CA ASN A 165 1.32 -6.89 6.64
C ASN A 165 1.33 -8.03 5.62
N GLY A 166 2.49 -8.55 5.26
CA GLY A 166 2.60 -9.67 4.34
C GLY A 166 1.96 -10.95 4.88
N PHE A 167 2.17 -11.25 6.17
CA PHE A 167 1.55 -12.41 6.83
C PHE A 167 0.02 -12.31 6.85
N LEU A 168 -0.51 -11.13 7.22
CA LEU A 168 -1.94 -10.85 7.17
C LEU A 168 -2.49 -10.95 5.74
N ALA A 169 -1.75 -10.45 4.74
CA ALA A 169 -2.15 -10.53 3.34
C ALA A 169 -2.34 -11.99 2.90
N VAL A 170 -1.38 -12.88 3.20
CA VAL A 170 -1.48 -14.32 2.90
C VAL A 170 -2.73 -14.91 3.54
N LYS A 171 -3.01 -14.60 4.81
CA LYS A 171 -4.17 -15.13 5.52
C LYS A 171 -5.49 -14.63 4.92
N ILE A 172 -5.56 -13.38 4.48
CA ILE A 172 -6.73 -12.78 3.82
C ILE A 172 -6.96 -13.44 2.46
N ILE A 173 -5.90 -13.59 1.65
CA ILE A 173 -5.97 -14.21 0.32
C ILE A 173 -6.50 -15.64 0.41
N LYS A 174 -6.00 -16.45 1.34
CA LYS A 174 -6.49 -17.83 1.55
C LYS A 174 -7.97 -17.93 1.96
N ARG A 175 -8.57 -16.84 2.44
CA ARG A 175 -9.98 -16.79 2.86
C ARG A 175 -10.90 -16.20 1.79
N LEU A 176 -10.35 -15.65 0.70
CA LEU A 176 -11.12 -15.07 -0.40
C LEU A 176 -11.52 -16.16 -1.41
N PRO A 177 -12.81 -16.53 -1.53
CA PRO A 177 -13.26 -17.53 -2.49
C PRO A 177 -13.16 -17.00 -3.93
N GLY A 178 -12.61 -17.80 -4.84
CA GLY A 178 -12.56 -17.49 -6.27
C GLY A 178 -11.44 -16.54 -6.72
N VAL A 179 -10.52 -16.18 -5.83
CA VAL A 179 -9.32 -15.40 -6.16
C VAL A 179 -8.15 -16.35 -6.40
N TYR A 180 -7.46 -16.21 -7.53
CA TYR A 180 -6.26 -16.99 -7.84
C TYR A 180 -5.16 -16.65 -6.83
N ASP A 181 -4.70 -17.64 -6.06
CA ASP A 181 -3.56 -17.53 -5.15
C ASP A 181 -2.29 -18.02 -5.85
N PRO A 182 -1.42 -17.11 -6.34
CA PRO A 182 -0.15 -17.50 -6.97
C PRO A 182 0.85 -18.15 -6.02
N TYR A 183 0.56 -18.23 -4.71
CA TYR A 183 1.46 -18.75 -3.68
C TYR A 183 0.88 -19.95 -2.90
N ALA A 184 -0.13 -20.64 -3.45
CA ALA A 184 -0.81 -21.76 -2.79
C ALA A 184 0.08 -23.01 -2.50
N GLY A 185 1.38 -22.97 -2.81
CA GLY A 185 2.34 -24.07 -2.62
C GLY A 185 3.60 -23.73 -1.83
N THR A 186 3.68 -22.54 -1.20
CA THR A 186 4.76 -22.14 -0.28
C THR A 186 4.24 -22.03 1.15
#